data_AF-A0A635RBJ8-F1
#
_entry.id   AF-A0A635RBJ8-F1
#
_cell.length_a   1.000
_cell.length_b   1.000
_cell.length_c   1.000
_cell.angle_alpha   90.00
_cell.angle_beta   90.00
_cell.angle_gamma   90.00
#
_symmetry.space_group_name_H-M   'P 1'
#
loop_
_entity.id
_entity.type
_entity.pdbx_description
1 polymer ?
#
loop_
_entity_poly.entity_id
_entity_poly.type
_entity_poly.pdbx_seq_one_letter_code
_entity_poly.pdbx_strand_id
1 'polypeptide(L)'
;MANQETIFDLIKKANPDAEFDTTKVTLGDPVVTTGTYNTEITVASIKNLGYTNEQTFQYNRIDAGLYFLNVLPKLLVESATTTADLLPVINEQYSLTLTEDDVWVEQVGELPLDGSAIEHGIFFRPECLTWVGGFTVRVARKPAVETAPAKPSRAKKKK
;
A
#
# COMPACT_ATOMS: atom_id res chain seq x y z
N MET A 1 -6.60 17.05 -0.48
CA MET A 1 -5.89 15.85 0.02
C MET A 1 -6.97 14.93 0.55
N ALA A 2 -7.19 13.79 -0.10
CA ALA A 2 -8.15 12.80 0.40
C ALA A 2 -7.54 12.17 1.64
N ASN A 3 -8.16 12.33 2.81
CA ASN A 3 -7.75 11.58 3.99
C ASN A 3 -7.89 10.10 3.67
N GLN A 4 -6.82 9.33 3.81
CA GLN A 4 -6.84 7.88 3.69
C GLN A 4 -7.82 7.33 4.73
N GLU A 5 -8.81 6.54 4.31
CA GLU A 5 -9.68 5.84 5.25
C GLU A 5 -8.85 4.77 5.96
N THR A 6 -8.70 4.89 7.27
CA THR A 6 -8.09 3.83 8.09
C THR A 6 -9.04 2.65 8.19
N ILE A 7 -8.54 1.47 8.59
CA ILE A 7 -9.39 0.32 8.91
C ILE A 7 -10.53 0.69 9.87
N PHE A 8 -10.24 1.51 10.87
CA PHE A 8 -11.24 1.96 11.83
C PHE A 8 -12.26 2.92 11.23
N ASP A 9 -11.88 3.73 10.25
CA ASP A 9 -12.83 4.57 9.51
C ASP A 9 -13.78 3.70 8.68
N LEU A 10 -13.26 2.66 8.01
CA LEU A 10 -14.08 1.71 7.26
C LEU A 10 -15.09 0.99 8.16
N ILE A 11 -14.63 0.51 9.33
CA ILE A 11 -15.50 -0.16 10.30
C ILE A 11 -16.57 0.81 10.84
N LYS A 12 -16.19 2.01 11.28
CA LYS A 12 -17.14 3.01 11.82
C LYS A 12 -18.14 3.50 10.78
N LYS A 13 -17.74 3.64 9.53
CA LYS A 13 -18.62 4.01 8.41
C LYS A 13 -19.68 2.94 8.14
N ALA A 14 -19.31 1.67 8.27
CA ALA A 14 -20.24 0.55 8.13
C ALA A 14 -21.12 0.34 9.38
N ASN A 15 -20.61 0.72 10.56
CA ASN A 15 -21.24 0.49 11.86
C ASN A 15 -21.30 1.81 12.66
N PRO A 16 -22.21 2.74 12.32
CA PRO A 16 -22.23 4.08 12.93
C PRO A 16 -22.53 4.06 14.43
N ASP A 17 -23.21 3.02 14.91
CA ASP A 17 -23.55 2.82 16.33
C ASP A 17 -22.46 2.06 17.09
N ALA A 18 -21.33 1.72 16.45
CA ALA A 18 -20.26 0.98 17.08
C ALA A 18 -19.49 1.84 18.09
N GLU A 19 -19.61 1.50 19.37
CA GLU A 19 -18.87 2.13 20.45
C GLU A 19 -17.66 1.27 20.85
N PHE A 20 -16.50 1.54 20.24
CA PHE A 20 -15.24 0.96 20.68
C PHE A 20 -14.08 1.97 20.64
N ASP A 21 -13.21 1.87 21.64
CA ASP A 21 -11.98 2.65 21.74
C ASP A 21 -10.87 1.95 20.95
N THR A 22 -10.46 2.55 19.83
CA THR A 22 -9.46 1.99 18.90
C THR A 22 -8.10 1.76 19.57
N THR A 23 -7.82 2.38 20.72
CA THR A 23 -6.57 2.21 21.47
C THR A 23 -6.59 1.01 22.43
N LYS A 24 -7.76 0.39 22.63
CA LYS A 24 -7.98 -0.69 23.61
C LYS A 24 -8.44 -1.99 22.98
N VAL A 25 -8.39 -2.07 21.65
CA VAL A 25 -8.83 -3.23 20.88
C VAL A 25 -7.74 -3.75 19.98
N THR A 26 -7.81 -5.04 19.70
CA THR A 26 -7.02 -5.74 18.69
C THR A 26 -7.96 -6.27 17.63
N LEU A 27 -7.51 -6.18 16.38
CA LEU A 27 -8.22 -6.69 15.21
C LEU A 27 -7.74 -8.11 14.95
N GLY A 28 -8.68 -9.05 14.81
CA GLY A 28 -8.39 -10.40 14.32
C GLY A 28 -8.26 -10.44 12.80
N ASP A 29 -8.10 -11.64 12.26
CA ASP A 29 -8.01 -11.82 10.80
C ASP A 29 -9.37 -11.56 10.13
N PRO A 30 -9.40 -10.83 9.00
CA PRO A 30 -10.63 -10.57 8.27
C PRO A 30 -11.11 -11.82 7.53
N VAL A 31 -12.42 -12.05 7.55
CA VAL A 31 -13.09 -13.14 6.82
C VAL A 31 -13.88 -12.53 5.66
N VAL A 32 -13.73 -13.11 4.46
CA VAL A 32 -14.51 -12.68 3.29
C VAL A 32 -15.95 -13.11 3.46
N THR A 33 -16.88 -12.17 3.27
CA THR A 33 -18.33 -12.42 3.35
C THR A 33 -19.03 -12.01 2.06
N THR A 34 -20.24 -12.55 1.88
CA THR A 34 -21.11 -12.23 0.75
C THR A 34 -22.35 -11.50 1.27
N GLY A 35 -22.66 -10.32 0.75
CA GLY A 35 -23.78 -9.51 1.23
C GLY A 35 -23.55 -8.03 0.95
N THR A 36 -24.11 -7.16 1.81
CA THR A 36 -23.91 -5.70 1.76
C THR A 36 -22.45 -5.31 2.02
N TYR A 37 -21.76 -6.09 2.85
CA TYR A 37 -20.36 -5.92 3.20
C TYR A 37 -19.57 -7.14 2.71
N ASN A 38 -18.33 -6.90 2.26
CA ASN A 38 -17.45 -7.93 1.71
C ASN A 38 -16.50 -8.55 2.76
N THR A 39 -16.49 -8.01 3.98
CA THR A 39 -15.57 -8.42 5.04
C THR A 39 -16.26 -8.42 6.39
N GLU A 40 -15.96 -9.44 7.18
CA GLU A 40 -16.26 -9.55 8.60
C GLU A 40 -14.96 -9.62 9.40
N ILE A 41 -14.94 -9.02 10.59
CA ILE A 41 -13.78 -9.04 11.48
C ILE A 41 -14.21 -9.15 12.93
N THR A 42 -13.45 -9.93 13.70
CA THR A 42 -13.60 -9.98 15.15
C THR A 42 -12.66 -8.96 15.79
N VAL A 43 -13.23 -8.10 16.62
CA VAL A 43 -12.54 -7.10 17.41
C VAL A 43 -12.54 -7.57 18.85
N ALA A 44 -11.35 -7.85 19.37
CA ALA A 44 -11.15 -8.30 20.73
C ALA A 44 -10.61 -7.17 21.59
N SER A 45 -11.04 -7.09 22.84
CA SER A 45 -10.47 -6.18 23.83
C SER A 45 -9.06 -6.58 24.24
N ILE A 46 -8.16 -5.62 24.36
CA ILE A 46 -6.85 -5.85 24.97
C ILE A 46 -7.07 -6.17 26.46
N LYS A 47 -6.55 -7.34 26.88
CA LYS A 47 -6.65 -7.83 28.25
C LYS A 47 -6.16 -6.76 29.24
N ASN A 48 -6.93 -6.54 30.30
CA ASN A 48 -6.68 -5.55 31.37
C ASN A 48 -6.92 -4.07 31.01
N LEU A 49 -7.52 -3.74 29.86
CA LEU A 49 -7.92 -2.36 29.51
C LEU A 49 -9.42 -2.06 29.67
N GLY A 50 -10.15 -2.90 30.43
CA GLY A 50 -11.52 -2.60 30.88
C GLY A 50 -12.65 -3.06 29.96
N TYR A 51 -12.35 -3.82 28.91
CA TYR A 51 -13.35 -4.47 28.04
C TYR A 51 -13.19 -5.99 28.14
N THR A 52 -14.30 -6.73 28.11
CA THR A 52 -14.33 -8.20 28.30
C THR A 52 -14.96 -8.97 27.15
N ASN A 53 -15.54 -8.29 26.15
CA ASN A 53 -16.33 -8.93 25.12
C ASN A 53 -15.66 -8.77 23.76
N GLU A 54 -15.55 -9.87 23.03
CA GLU A 54 -15.28 -9.84 21.59
C GLU A 54 -16.55 -9.37 20.86
N GLN A 55 -16.37 -8.57 19.82
CA GLN A 55 -17.45 -8.10 18.97
C GLN A 55 -17.10 -8.34 17.51
N THR A 56 -18.09 -8.73 16.73
CA THR A 56 -17.93 -8.95 15.30
C THR A 56 -18.50 -7.76 14.54
N PHE A 57 -17.72 -7.20 13.63
CA PHE A 57 -18.12 -6.09 12.76
C PHE A 57 -18.02 -6.49 11.30
N GLN A 58 -18.90 -5.93 10.48
CA GLN A 58 -18.85 -6.08 9.03
C GLN A 58 -18.50 -4.75 8.37
N TYR A 59 -17.71 -4.77 7.32
CA TYR A 59 -17.30 -3.58 6.57
C TYR A 59 -16.84 -3.96 5.16
N ASN A 60 -16.59 -2.94 4.32
CA ASN A 60 -16.04 -3.15 2.99
C ASN A 60 -14.55 -2.81 2.96
N ARG A 61 -13.71 -3.81 2.67
CA ARG A 61 -12.33 -3.57 2.20
C ARG A 61 -12.36 -2.93 0.82
N ILE A 62 -11.35 -2.10 0.56
CA ILE A 62 -11.20 -1.39 -0.70
C ILE A 62 -10.69 -2.37 -1.75
N ASP A 63 -11.44 -2.52 -2.85
CA ASP A 63 -11.00 -3.34 -3.98
C ASP A 63 -9.92 -2.58 -4.76
N ALA A 64 -8.71 -3.14 -4.78
CA ALA A 64 -7.56 -2.52 -5.43
C ALA A 64 -7.71 -2.44 -6.95
N GLY A 65 -8.34 -3.44 -7.57
CA GLY A 65 -8.58 -3.45 -9.02
C GLY A 65 -9.58 -2.38 -9.44
N LEU A 66 -10.61 -2.14 -8.62
CA LEU A 66 -11.55 -1.04 -8.83
C LEU A 66 -10.94 0.32 -8.49
N TYR A 67 -10.14 0.42 -7.44
CA TYR A 67 -9.49 1.67 -7.03
C TYR A 67 -8.51 2.18 -8.10
N PHE A 68 -7.73 1.27 -8.68
CA PHE A 68 -6.81 1.56 -9.78
C PHE A 68 -7.44 1.34 -11.16
N LEU A 69 -8.77 1.28 -11.27
CA LEU A 69 -9.44 1.09 -12.54
C LEU A 69 -9.10 2.24 -13.50
N ASN A 70 -8.67 1.91 -14.71
CA ASN A 70 -8.19 2.84 -15.75
C ASN A 70 -6.90 3.62 -15.39
N VAL A 71 -6.25 3.28 -14.28
CA VAL A 71 -4.94 3.79 -13.92
C VAL A 71 -3.97 2.64 -14.01
N LEU A 72 -2.88 2.79 -14.78
CA LEU A 72 -1.77 1.85 -14.77
C LEU A 72 -0.56 2.55 -14.14
N PRO A 73 -0.38 2.42 -12.81
CA PRO A 73 0.70 3.07 -12.08
C PRO A 73 2.04 2.82 -12.74
N LYS A 74 2.83 3.88 -12.95
CA LYS A 74 4.23 3.75 -13.35
C LYS A 74 5.12 4.06 -12.16
N LEU A 75 5.94 3.10 -11.77
CA LEU A 75 6.91 3.21 -10.68
C LEU A 75 8.31 3.36 -11.28
N LEU A 76 9.02 4.39 -10.84
CA LEU A 76 10.42 4.61 -11.18
C LEU A 76 11.29 4.28 -9.97
N VAL A 77 12.10 3.23 -10.08
CA VAL A 77 12.97 2.73 -9.00
C VAL A 77 14.43 2.68 -9.46
N GLU A 78 15.39 2.74 -8.55
CA GLU A 78 16.80 2.47 -8.91
C GLU A 78 17.00 0.99 -9.23
N SER A 79 16.43 0.15 -8.38
CA SER A 79 16.38 -1.31 -8.50
C SER A 79 15.20 -1.83 -7.67
N ALA A 80 14.64 -2.96 -8.06
CA ALA A 80 13.68 -3.72 -7.27
C ALA A 80 13.89 -5.21 -7.55
N THR A 81 13.91 -6.03 -6.51
CA THR A 81 14.02 -7.49 -6.60
C THR A 81 12.71 -8.15 -6.19
N THR A 82 11.96 -7.51 -5.29
CA THR A 82 10.71 -8.03 -4.74
C THR A 82 9.63 -6.98 -4.72
N THR A 83 8.39 -7.44 -4.54
CA THR A 83 7.22 -6.56 -4.36
C THR A 83 7.41 -5.62 -3.17
N ALA A 84 8.09 -6.07 -2.11
CA ALA A 84 8.43 -5.25 -0.94
C ALA A 84 9.23 -4.00 -1.30
N ASP A 85 10.18 -4.11 -2.24
CA ASP A 85 11.01 -2.99 -2.70
C ASP A 85 10.18 -1.90 -3.42
N LEU A 86 9.00 -2.26 -3.92
CA LEU A 86 8.09 -1.34 -4.62
C LEU A 86 7.17 -0.58 -3.65
N LEU A 87 6.91 -1.11 -2.45
CA LEU A 87 5.96 -0.55 -1.49
C LEU A 87 6.28 0.88 -1.06
N PRO A 88 7.55 1.27 -0.79
CA PRO A 88 7.85 2.66 -0.42
C PRO A 88 7.44 3.67 -1.49
N VAL A 89 7.68 3.35 -2.77
CA VAL A 89 7.33 4.24 -3.89
C VAL A 89 5.81 4.31 -4.08
N ILE A 90 5.12 3.18 -3.93
CA ILE A 90 3.65 3.13 -4.00
C ILE A 90 3.04 3.96 -2.86
N ASN A 91 3.54 3.77 -1.64
CA ASN A 91 3.09 4.49 -0.45
C ASN A 91 3.29 6.00 -0.61
N GLU A 92 4.45 6.43 -1.10
CA GLU A 92 4.72 7.84 -1.38
C GLU A 92 3.80 8.40 -2.48
N GLN A 93 3.68 7.70 -3.61
CA GLN A 93 2.94 8.20 -4.78
C GLN A 93 1.43 8.25 -4.56
N TYR A 94 0.88 7.29 -3.81
CA TYR A 94 -0.56 7.15 -3.60
C TYR A 94 -1.01 7.50 -2.18
N SER A 95 -0.09 7.99 -1.33
CA SER A 95 -0.37 8.28 0.09
C SER A 95 -0.96 7.07 0.82
N LEU A 96 -0.33 5.91 0.63
CA LEU A 96 -0.69 4.65 1.26
C LEU A 96 0.31 4.30 2.37
N THR A 97 -0.02 3.28 3.14
CA THR A 97 0.79 2.79 4.28
C THR A 97 0.95 1.28 4.25
N LEU A 98 1.18 0.72 3.05
CA LEU A 98 1.31 -0.71 2.83
C LEU A 98 2.62 -1.25 3.40
N THR A 99 2.56 -2.42 4.00
CA THR A 99 3.73 -3.19 4.46
C THR A 99 3.81 -4.54 3.75
N GLU A 100 4.88 -5.29 3.99
CA GLU A 100 5.04 -6.65 3.44
C GLU A 100 3.97 -7.63 3.94
N ASP A 101 3.39 -7.36 5.11
CA ASP A 101 2.32 -8.18 5.70
C ASP A 101 0.98 -7.96 4.98
N ASP A 102 0.84 -6.90 4.19
CA ASP A 102 -0.38 -6.62 3.44
C ASP A 102 -0.42 -7.34 2.08
N VAL A 103 0.72 -7.76 1.54
CA VAL A 103 0.84 -8.21 0.14
C VAL A 103 1.60 -9.53 0.00
N TRP A 104 1.36 -10.24 -1.08
CA TRP A 104 2.23 -11.34 -1.49
C TRP A 104 3.57 -10.77 -1.97
N VAL A 105 4.66 -11.12 -1.27
CA VAL A 105 6.01 -10.70 -1.65
C VAL A 105 6.53 -11.60 -2.76
N GLU A 106 6.31 -11.17 -4.00
CA GLU A 106 6.76 -11.88 -5.20
C GLU A 106 8.05 -11.27 -5.77
N GLN A 107 8.79 -12.07 -6.54
CA GLN A 107 9.98 -11.61 -7.28
C GLN A 107 9.56 -10.66 -8.40
N VAL A 108 10.26 -9.54 -8.52
CA VAL A 108 10.13 -8.60 -9.63
C VAL A 108 11.07 -9.03 -10.73
N GLY A 109 10.59 -9.03 -11.97
CA GLY A 109 11.42 -9.37 -13.14
C GLY A 109 12.63 -8.43 -13.27
N GLU A 110 13.67 -8.89 -13.97
CA GLU A 110 14.85 -8.06 -14.19
C GLU A 110 14.47 -6.77 -14.93
N LEU A 111 14.75 -5.61 -14.31
CA LEU A 111 14.42 -4.32 -14.89
C LEU A 111 15.35 -4.03 -16.08
N PRO A 112 14.82 -3.71 -17.28
CA PRO A 112 15.62 -3.39 -18.45
C PRO A 112 16.56 -2.19 -18.24
N LEU A 113 17.77 -2.27 -18.82
CA LEU A 113 18.77 -1.20 -18.76
C LEU A 113 18.44 -0.02 -19.68
N ASP A 114 17.59 -0.24 -20.69
CA ASP A 114 17.15 0.79 -21.64
C ASP A 114 16.06 1.71 -21.07
N GLY A 115 15.63 1.48 -19.82
CA GLY A 115 14.59 2.25 -19.15
C GLY A 115 13.17 1.89 -19.57
N SER A 116 12.99 0.83 -20.37
CA SER A 116 11.67 0.27 -20.63
C SER A 116 11.05 -0.30 -19.33
N ALA A 117 9.72 -0.30 -19.29
CA ALA A 117 8.98 -0.76 -18.12
C ALA A 117 8.55 -2.21 -18.28
N ILE A 118 8.61 -2.98 -17.21
CA ILE A 118 7.98 -4.29 -17.09
C ILE A 118 6.67 -4.16 -16.31
N GLU A 119 5.74 -5.08 -16.54
CA GLU A 119 4.51 -5.16 -15.74
C GLU A 119 4.72 -6.12 -14.56
N HIS A 120 4.28 -5.71 -13.38
CA HIS A 120 4.36 -6.48 -12.15
C HIS A 120 3.00 -6.45 -11.44
N GLY A 121 2.53 -7.61 -10.99
CA GLY A 121 1.29 -7.73 -10.23
C GLY A 121 1.51 -7.47 -8.75
N ILE A 122 0.61 -6.75 -8.11
CA ILE A 122 0.58 -6.55 -6.66
C ILE A 122 -0.74 -7.09 -6.16
N PHE A 123 -0.66 -8.16 -5.35
CA PHE A 123 -1.82 -8.85 -4.82
C PHE A 123 -1.83 -8.77 -3.31
N PHE A 124 -2.97 -8.31 -2.76
CA PHE A 124 -3.17 -8.22 -1.32
C PHE A 124 -3.40 -9.60 -0.71
N ARG A 125 -2.85 -9.80 0.48
CA ARG A 125 -3.08 -10.99 1.28
C ARG A 125 -4.51 -11.02 1.81
N PRO A 126 -5.11 -12.21 2.01
CA PRO A 126 -6.40 -12.34 2.67
C PRO A 126 -6.46 -11.63 4.02
N GLU A 127 -5.35 -11.60 4.77
CA GLU A 127 -5.20 -10.99 6.08
C GLU A 127 -5.13 -9.45 6.05
N CYS A 128 -4.91 -8.84 4.86
CA CYS A 128 -4.87 -7.39 4.74
C CYS A 128 -6.22 -6.79 5.15
N LEU A 129 -6.20 -5.94 6.17
CA LEU A 129 -7.40 -5.38 6.79
C LEU A 129 -8.08 -4.32 5.91
N THR A 130 -7.34 -3.65 5.05
CA THR A 130 -7.87 -2.48 4.32
C THR A 130 -8.15 -2.76 2.85
N TRP A 131 -7.39 -3.65 2.23
CA TRP A 131 -7.44 -3.90 0.79
C TRP A 131 -7.75 -5.36 0.46
N VAL A 132 -8.35 -5.55 -0.71
CA VAL A 132 -8.65 -6.86 -1.31
C VAL A 132 -8.33 -6.82 -2.81
N GLY A 133 -7.99 -7.99 -3.35
CA GLY A 133 -7.71 -8.17 -4.77
C GLY A 133 -6.27 -7.77 -5.11
N GLY A 134 -6.08 -7.17 -6.28
CA GLY A 134 -4.77 -6.74 -6.74
C GLY A 134 -4.85 -5.83 -7.94
N PHE A 135 -3.70 -5.27 -8.31
CA PHE A 135 -3.56 -4.37 -9.45
C PHE A 135 -2.20 -4.57 -10.10
N THR A 136 -2.06 -4.11 -11.34
CA THR A 136 -0.81 -4.19 -12.10
C THR A 136 -0.11 -2.84 -12.07
N VAL A 137 1.22 -2.86 -11.93
CA VAL A 137 2.08 -1.68 -12.03
C VAL A 137 3.10 -1.84 -13.15
N ARG A 138 3.54 -0.73 -13.73
CA ARG A 138 4.66 -0.65 -14.67
C ARG A 138 5.90 -0.20 -13.92
N VAL A 139 6.90 -1.07 -13.80
CA VAL A 139 8.15 -0.79 -13.10
C VAL A 139 9.25 -0.51 -14.12
N ALA A 140 9.93 0.62 -14.00
CA ALA A 140 11.08 0.98 -14.82
C ALA A 140 12.23 1.53 -13.97
N ARG A 141 13.46 1.38 -14.46
CA ARG A 141 14.63 2.01 -13.83
C ARG A 141 14.54 3.53 -13.95
N LYS A 142 14.95 4.26 -12.91
CA LYS A 142 15.19 5.70 -13.01
C LYS A 142 16.26 5.96 -14.07
N PRO A 143 16.06 6.93 -14.98
CA PRO A 143 17.11 7.31 -15.91
C PRO A 143 18.30 7.85 -15.13
N ALA A 144 19.50 7.40 -15.47
CA ALA A 144 20.72 7.93 -14.87
C ALA A 144 20.74 9.45 -15.08
N VAL A 145 20.80 10.22 -13.99
CA VAL A 145 21.01 11.66 -14.07
C VAL A 145 22.39 11.87 -14.65
N GLU A 146 22.46 12.27 -15.92
CA GLU A 146 23.69 12.72 -16.57
C GLU A 146 24.19 13.93 -15.79
N THR A 147 25.14 13.71 -14.89
CA THR A 147 25.86 14.80 -14.22
C THR A 147 26.63 15.54 -15.29
N ALA A 148 26.11 16.70 -15.71
CA ALA A 148 26.78 17.56 -16.68
C ALA A 148 28.24 17.75 -16.23
N PRO A 149 29.24 17.52 -17.11
CA PRO A 149 30.63 17.64 -16.74
C PRO A 149 30.90 19.08 -16.28
N ALA A 150 31.46 19.22 -15.08
CA ALA A 150 31.84 20.50 -14.51
C ALA A 150 32.68 21.28 -15.53
N LYS A 151 32.17 22.44 -15.98
CA LYS A 151 32.88 23.33 -16.90
C LYS A 151 34.27 23.66 -16.31
N PRO A 152 35.37 23.49 -17.06
CA PRO A 152 36.69 23.83 -16.54
C PRO A 152 36.76 25.34 -16.27
N SER A 153 37.06 25.69 -15.02
CA SER A 153 37.32 27.06 -14.58
C SER A 153 38.50 27.63 -15.38
N ARG A 154 38.22 28.66 -16.18
CA ARG A 154 39.21 29.35 -17.02
C ARG A 154 40.11 30.18 -16.09
N ALA A 155 41.28 29.65 -15.74
CA ALA A 155 42.30 30.38 -15.00
C ALA A 155 42.74 31.63 -15.80
N LYS A 156 42.48 32.82 -15.25
CA LYS A 156 42.96 34.09 -15.79
C LYS A 156 44.49 34.14 -15.70
N LYS A 157 45.18 34.17 -16.84
CA LYS A 157 46.59 34.60 -16.95
C LYS A 157 46.69 36.05 -16.47
N LYS A 158 47.44 36.32 -15.41
CA LYS A 158 47.92 37.67 -15.08
C LYS A 158 49.19 37.95 -15.91
N LYS A 159 49.18 39.11 -16.56
CA LYS A 159 50.33 39.79 -17.16
C LYS A 159 51.24 40.33 -16.06
#